data_AF-A0A7V3PNT1-F1
#
_entry.id   AF-A0A7V3PNT1-F1
#
_cell.length_a   1.000
_cell.length_b   1.000
_cell.length_c   1.000
_cell.angle_alpha   90.00
_cell.angle_beta   90.00
_cell.angle_gamma   90.00
#
_symmetry.space_group_name_H-M   'P 1'
#
loop_
_entity.id
_entity.type
_entity.pdbx_description
1 polymer ?
#
loop_
_entity_poly.entity_id
_entity_poly.type
_entity_poly.pdbx_seq_one_letter_code
_entity_poly.pdbx_strand_id
1 'polypeptide(L)'
;MATVLCVFLCFAVSKDLRGASQSEPITLPQALKVPMRHGVVFFCPEEPARAIEELEKLKAEGFLLIEFASWLWTIPTPGSDVERRAEAVLDWCDHNGVAFFLIHNIQYGSPGEAGGLNKEVLNPDESVRFLVDWLRVLRGHRCVQGVILGNEVGPHLGTPSDAPVLWERFRQWLRQQHGTISGLNSAWRTAYEDFEEVGVPPDASPGWVDYRRFAREVFARFYGHLFAKAVRPALGDKLYGNK
;
A
#
# COMPACT_ATOMS: atom_id res chain seq x y z
N MET A 1 -11.17 -13.22 22.02
CA MET A 1 -10.13 -12.41 21.35
C MET A 1 -10.62 -10.98 21.36
N ALA A 2 -9.82 -10.06 21.91
CA ALA A 2 -10.16 -8.64 21.98
C ALA A 2 -10.11 -8.03 20.57
N THR A 3 -11.19 -7.38 20.14
CA THR A 3 -11.23 -6.54 18.95
C THR A 3 -10.34 -5.33 19.22
N VAL A 4 -9.17 -5.27 18.59
CA VAL A 4 -8.32 -4.06 18.64
C VAL A 4 -8.94 -3.04 17.71
N LEU A 5 -9.58 -2.01 18.30
CA LEU A 5 -10.16 -0.90 17.56
C LEU A 5 -9.06 0.11 17.22
N CYS A 6 -8.52 0.05 16.01
CA CYS A 6 -7.74 1.16 15.44
C CYS A 6 -8.67 2.03 14.59
N VAL A 7 -8.84 3.29 15.01
CA VAL A 7 -9.59 4.31 14.26
C VAL A 7 -8.62 5.01 13.32
N PHE A 8 -8.87 4.94 12.01
CA PHE A 8 -8.15 5.71 11.00
C PHE A 8 -9.07 6.75 10.34
N LEU A 9 -8.54 7.96 10.12
CA LEU A 9 -9.15 8.98 9.27
C LEU A 9 -8.57 8.85 7.85
N CYS A 10 -9.38 8.42 6.89
CA CYS A 10 -9.04 8.51 5.47
C CYS A 10 -9.33 9.92 4.93
N PHE A 11 -8.30 10.62 4.44
CA PHE A 11 -8.44 11.92 3.75
C PHE A 11 -8.34 11.74 2.24
N ALA A 12 -9.22 12.42 1.49
CA ALA A 12 -9.06 12.61 0.04
C ALA A 12 -8.38 13.95 -0.22
N VAL A 13 -7.20 13.95 -0.84
CA VAL A 13 -6.52 15.16 -1.33
C VAL A 13 -6.67 15.22 -2.85
N SER A 14 -7.40 16.23 -3.34
CA SER A 14 -7.47 16.54 -4.77
C SER A 14 -6.17 17.25 -5.18
N LYS A 15 -5.41 16.66 -6.11
CA LYS A 15 -4.23 17.29 -6.71
C LYS A 15 -4.52 17.57 -8.17
N ASP A 16 -4.79 18.83 -8.49
CA ASP A 16 -4.77 19.30 -9.87
C ASP A 16 -4.31 20.75 -9.93
N LEU A 17 -3.00 20.98 -9.84
CA LEU A 17 -2.38 22.29 -10.12
C LEU A 17 -0.93 22.12 -10.58
N ARG A 18 -0.74 21.72 -11.84
CA ARG A 18 0.46 22.11 -12.61
C ARG A 18 0.11 22.33 -14.07
N GLY A 19 0.04 23.61 -14.45
CA GLY A 19 0.13 24.05 -15.84
C GLY A 19 -1.07 24.86 -16.34
N ALA A 20 -1.17 26.13 -15.94
CA ALA A 20 -1.89 27.12 -16.74
C ALA A 20 -1.33 28.52 -16.43
N SER A 21 -0.56 29.06 -17.36
CA SER A 21 -0.38 30.51 -17.46
C SER A 21 -1.63 31.11 -18.10
N GLN A 22 -1.99 32.31 -17.64
CA GLN A 22 -3.02 33.22 -18.15
C GLN A 22 -4.45 33.04 -17.60
N SER A 23 -4.74 33.89 -16.62
CA SER A 23 -6.00 34.57 -16.28
C SER A 23 -7.31 34.09 -16.92
N GLU A 24 -7.85 33.00 -16.40
CA GLU A 24 -9.30 32.84 -16.23
C GLU A 24 -9.60 32.50 -14.76
N PRO A 25 -10.71 32.97 -14.17
CA PRO A 25 -11.10 32.57 -12.83
C PRO A 25 -11.32 31.05 -12.83
N ILE A 26 -10.39 30.34 -12.19
CA ILE A 26 -10.49 28.89 -11.98
C ILE A 26 -11.80 28.66 -11.24
N THR A 27 -12.79 28.15 -11.95
CA THR A 27 -13.98 27.61 -11.33
C THR A 27 -13.51 26.32 -10.68
N LEU A 28 -13.24 26.36 -9.37
CA LEU A 28 -12.94 25.16 -8.61
C LEU A 28 -14.04 24.15 -8.93
N PRO A 29 -13.71 22.92 -9.39
CA PRO A 29 -14.71 21.88 -9.53
C PRO A 29 -15.50 21.83 -8.22
N GLN A 30 -16.83 21.81 -8.31
CA GLN A 30 -17.70 21.61 -7.15
C GLN A 30 -17.06 20.49 -6.33
N ALA A 31 -16.52 20.82 -5.15
CA ALA A 31 -15.82 19.85 -4.34
C ALA A 31 -16.77 18.67 -4.18
N LEU A 32 -16.36 17.51 -4.70
CA LEU A 32 -17.09 16.26 -4.50
C LEU A 32 -17.33 16.16 -3.00
N LYS A 33 -18.59 16.33 -2.58
CA LYS A 33 -19.00 16.19 -1.18
C LYS A 33 -18.96 14.70 -0.87
N VAL A 34 -17.76 14.16 -0.69
CA VAL A 34 -17.56 12.81 -0.17
C VAL A 34 -17.93 12.88 1.30
N PRO A 35 -18.97 12.15 1.75
CA PRO A 35 -19.34 12.16 3.17
C PRO A 35 -18.16 11.63 3.99
N MET A 36 -17.84 12.33 5.08
CA MET A 36 -16.88 11.83 6.05
C MET A 36 -17.47 10.57 6.69
N ARG A 37 -16.73 9.47 6.65
CA ARG A 37 -17.13 8.19 7.24
C ARG A 37 -16.18 7.86 8.38
N HIS A 38 -16.72 7.46 9.52
CA HIS A 38 -15.93 6.80 10.55
C HIS A 38 -15.70 5.35 10.12
N GLY A 39 -14.43 4.94 10.13
CA GLY A 39 -14.00 3.64 9.69
C GLY A 39 -13.38 2.81 10.80
N VAL A 40 -13.29 1.50 10.57
CA VAL A 40 -12.64 0.54 11.46
C VAL A 40 -11.87 -0.50 10.66
N VAL A 41 -10.67 -0.85 11.14
CA VAL A 41 -9.95 -2.03 10.64
C VAL A 41 -10.66 -3.28 11.16
N PHE A 42 -11.21 -4.07 10.25
CA PHE A 42 -12.00 -5.24 10.57
C PHE A 42 -11.20 -6.52 10.38
N PHE A 43 -10.91 -7.16 11.50
CA PHE A 43 -10.34 -8.50 11.56
C PHE A 43 -11.48 -9.52 11.52
N CYS A 44 -11.77 -10.02 10.31
CA CYS A 44 -12.92 -10.87 10.08
C CYS A 44 -12.87 -12.16 10.94
N PRO A 45 -13.91 -12.42 11.76
CA PRO A 45 -14.06 -13.70 12.44
C PRO A 45 -14.08 -14.90 11.48
N GLU A 46 -13.81 -16.09 12.01
CA GLU A 46 -13.77 -17.30 11.19
C GLU A 46 -15.14 -17.77 10.70
N GLU A 47 -16.21 -17.41 11.41
CA GLU A 47 -17.58 -17.79 11.05
C GLU A 47 -18.29 -16.59 10.40
N PRO A 48 -18.88 -16.74 9.20
CA PRO A 48 -19.60 -15.66 8.54
C PRO A 48 -20.70 -15.03 9.40
N ALA A 49 -21.50 -15.84 10.10
CA ALA A 49 -22.57 -15.34 10.97
C ALA A 49 -22.03 -14.41 12.06
N ARG A 50 -20.93 -14.82 12.70
CA ARG A 50 -20.24 -13.99 13.70
C ARG A 50 -19.67 -12.71 13.10
N ALA A 51 -19.14 -12.76 11.88
CA ALA A 51 -18.68 -11.56 11.18
C ALA A 51 -19.83 -10.56 10.99
N ILE A 52 -21.01 -11.04 10.60
CA ILE A 52 -22.20 -10.20 10.45
C ILE A 52 -22.65 -9.60 11.79
N GLU A 53 -22.71 -10.38 12.86
CA GLU A 53 -23.07 -9.88 14.20
C GLU A 53 -22.15 -8.74 14.67
N GLU A 54 -20.84 -8.83 14.40
CA GLU A 54 -19.90 -7.75 14.72
C GLU A 54 -20.11 -6.52 13.83
N LEU A 55 -20.39 -6.70 12.55
CA LEU A 55 -20.69 -5.58 11.63
C LEU A 55 -21.97 -4.83 12.02
N GLU A 56 -22.99 -5.54 12.51
CA GLU A 56 -24.22 -4.94 13.02
C GLU A 56 -23.95 -4.04 14.23
N LYS A 57 -23.09 -4.49 15.16
CA LYS A 57 -22.66 -3.67 16.31
C LYS A 57 -21.88 -2.44 15.85
N LEU A 58 -20.90 -2.61 14.97
CA LEU A 58 -20.08 -1.50 14.44
C LEU A 58 -20.96 -0.46 13.73
N LYS A 59 -21.93 -0.89 12.91
CA LYS A 59 -22.86 0.02 12.25
C LYS A 59 -23.78 0.72 13.25
N ALA A 60 -24.25 0.03 14.29
CA ALA A 60 -25.04 0.65 15.36
C ALA A 60 -24.27 1.73 16.12
N GLU A 61 -22.94 1.61 16.21
CA GLU A 61 -22.03 2.62 16.76
C GLU A 61 -21.66 3.74 15.77
N GLY A 62 -22.16 3.68 14.53
CA GLY A 62 -21.95 4.71 13.51
C GLY A 62 -20.72 4.53 12.62
N PHE A 63 -20.04 3.37 12.69
CA PHE A 63 -19.00 3.02 11.73
C PHE A 63 -19.62 2.63 10.39
N LEU A 64 -19.32 3.41 9.34
CA LEU A 64 -19.89 3.26 8.00
C LEU A 64 -18.82 2.95 6.94
N LEU A 65 -17.61 2.61 7.38
CA LEU A 65 -16.51 2.18 6.54
C LEU A 65 -15.78 1.02 7.21
N ILE A 66 -15.62 -0.07 6.46
CA ILE A 66 -14.89 -1.26 6.87
C ILE A 66 -13.60 -1.34 6.09
N GLU A 67 -12.48 -1.39 6.80
CA GLU A 67 -11.17 -1.69 6.23
C GLU A 67 -10.84 -3.17 6.54
N PHE A 68 -11.13 -4.04 5.58
CA PHE A 68 -10.95 -5.48 5.74
C PHE A 68 -9.48 -5.86 5.58
N ALA A 69 -8.88 -6.39 6.65
CA ALA A 69 -7.47 -6.75 6.64
C ALA A 69 -7.23 -8.08 5.90
N SER A 70 -6.21 -8.12 5.02
CA SER A 70 -5.81 -9.33 4.29
C SER A 70 -4.30 -9.54 4.29
N TRP A 71 -3.87 -10.79 4.43
CA TRP A 71 -2.48 -11.24 4.38
C TRP A 71 -2.29 -12.35 3.32
N LEU A 72 -1.07 -12.86 3.18
CA LEU A 72 -0.79 -13.98 2.28
C LEU A 72 -1.55 -15.27 2.65
N TRP A 73 -1.78 -15.52 3.94
CA TRP A 73 -2.54 -16.69 4.39
C TRP A 73 -4.06 -16.48 4.37
N THR A 74 -4.53 -15.30 3.95
CA THR A 74 -5.96 -15.01 3.76
C THR A 74 -6.26 -14.68 2.30
N ILE A 75 -5.58 -15.32 1.34
CA ILE A 75 -5.92 -15.17 -0.08
C ILE A 75 -7.12 -16.08 -0.39
N PRO A 76 -8.23 -15.54 -0.94
CA PRO A 76 -9.43 -16.33 -1.21
C PRO A 76 -9.29 -17.17 -2.48
N THR A 77 -9.23 -18.49 -2.34
CA THR A 77 -9.40 -19.39 -3.50
C THR A 77 -10.88 -19.72 -3.73
N PRO A 78 -11.29 -20.06 -4.96
CA PRO A 78 -12.67 -20.43 -5.26
C PRO A 78 -13.16 -21.58 -4.36
N GLY A 79 -14.27 -21.37 -3.67
CA GLY A 79 -14.86 -22.31 -2.71
C GLY A 79 -14.16 -22.36 -1.34
N SER A 80 -13.18 -21.51 -1.05
CA SER A 80 -12.54 -21.48 0.27
C SER A 80 -13.41 -20.87 1.35
N ASP A 81 -13.09 -21.16 2.62
CA ASP A 81 -13.68 -20.47 3.77
C ASP A 81 -13.36 -18.97 3.76
N VAL A 82 -12.15 -18.59 3.32
CA VAL A 82 -11.76 -17.17 3.16
C VAL A 82 -12.71 -16.47 2.19
N GLU A 83 -12.95 -17.07 1.02
CA GLU A 83 -13.88 -16.50 0.03
C GLU A 83 -15.29 -16.38 0.59
N ARG A 84 -15.86 -17.45 1.17
CA ARG A 84 -17.22 -17.41 1.74
C ARG A 84 -17.39 -16.31 2.78
N ARG A 85 -16.38 -16.10 3.62
CA ARG A 85 -16.40 -15.04 4.66
C ARG A 85 -16.33 -13.66 4.02
N ALA A 86 -15.44 -13.46 3.05
CA ALA A 86 -15.31 -12.19 2.35
C ALA A 86 -16.60 -11.81 1.61
N GLU A 87 -17.19 -12.76 0.86
CA GLU A 87 -18.47 -12.59 0.15
C GLU A 87 -19.59 -12.21 1.13
N ALA A 88 -19.74 -12.93 2.26
CA ALA A 88 -20.76 -12.61 3.24
C ALA A 88 -20.63 -11.18 3.80
N VAL A 89 -19.40 -10.73 4.07
CA VAL A 89 -19.14 -9.35 4.54
C VAL A 89 -19.44 -8.33 3.44
N LEU A 90 -19.04 -8.59 2.20
CA LEU A 90 -19.27 -7.70 1.07
C LEU A 90 -20.77 -7.56 0.75
N ASP A 91 -21.49 -8.67 0.69
CA ASP A 91 -22.95 -8.73 0.50
C ASP A 91 -23.68 -7.94 1.58
N TRP A 92 -23.29 -8.15 2.84
CA TRP A 92 -23.87 -7.39 3.94
C TRP A 92 -23.58 -5.89 3.80
N CYS A 93 -22.35 -5.50 3.46
CA CYS A 93 -21.99 -4.10 3.25
C CYS A 93 -22.80 -3.47 2.11
N ASP A 94 -22.98 -4.20 1.01
CA ASP A 94 -23.78 -3.79 -0.14
C ASP A 94 -25.26 -3.57 0.21
N HIS A 95 -25.83 -4.47 1.02
CA HIS A 95 -27.20 -4.37 1.51
C HIS A 95 -27.37 -3.21 2.49
N ASN A 96 -26.35 -2.94 3.31
CA ASN A 96 -26.44 -2.03 4.45
C ASN A 96 -25.91 -0.62 4.19
N GLY A 97 -25.41 -0.33 2.98
CA GLY A 97 -24.85 0.96 2.62
C GLY A 97 -23.54 1.30 3.34
N VAL A 98 -22.77 0.27 3.71
CA VAL A 98 -21.48 0.41 4.40
C VAL A 98 -20.35 0.37 3.37
N ALA A 99 -19.41 1.30 3.44
CA ALA A 99 -18.28 1.35 2.54
C ALA A 99 -17.25 0.28 2.87
N PHE A 100 -16.56 -0.24 1.87
CA PHE A 100 -15.56 -1.29 2.03
C PHE A 100 -14.24 -0.92 1.36
N PHE A 101 -13.14 -1.08 2.09
CA PHE A 101 -11.78 -1.12 1.56
C PHE A 101 -11.16 -2.46 1.89
N LEU A 102 -10.45 -3.05 0.93
CA LEU A 102 -9.50 -4.11 1.24
C LEU A 102 -8.18 -3.46 1.66
N ILE A 103 -7.66 -3.78 2.84
CA ILE A 103 -6.24 -3.54 3.15
C ILE A 103 -5.47 -4.77 2.71
N HIS A 104 -4.64 -4.62 1.68
CA HIS A 104 -3.64 -5.60 1.30
C HIS A 104 -2.45 -5.49 2.25
N ASN A 105 -2.60 -6.06 3.44
CA ASN A 105 -1.74 -5.93 4.62
C ASN A 105 -0.46 -6.78 4.49
N ILE A 106 0.26 -6.59 3.38
CA ILE A 106 1.59 -7.17 3.15
C ILE A 106 2.63 -6.10 3.46
N GLN A 107 3.46 -6.35 4.47
CA GLN A 107 4.64 -5.54 4.78
C GLN A 107 5.86 -6.08 4.04
N TYR A 108 6.15 -5.47 2.89
CA TYR A 108 7.36 -5.79 2.12
C TYR A 108 8.61 -5.34 2.88
N GLY A 109 9.50 -6.29 3.18
CA GLY A 109 10.64 -6.12 4.08
C GLY A 109 10.49 -6.76 5.46
N SER A 110 9.32 -7.34 5.77
CA SER A 110 9.09 -8.10 7.01
C SER A 110 8.98 -9.61 6.70
N PRO A 111 9.94 -10.45 7.14
CA PRO A 111 9.92 -11.89 6.86
C PRO A 111 8.65 -12.62 7.35
N GLY A 112 7.98 -12.11 8.39
CA GLY A 112 6.73 -12.68 8.93
C GLY A 112 5.47 -12.33 8.13
N GLU A 113 5.55 -11.32 7.26
CA GLU A 113 4.42 -10.83 6.46
C GLU A 113 4.69 -10.93 4.95
N ALA A 114 5.77 -11.63 4.59
CA ALA A 114 5.99 -12.34 3.35
C ALA A 114 6.07 -11.51 2.05
N GLY A 115 6.42 -10.23 2.15
CA GLY A 115 6.95 -9.47 1.02
C GLY A 115 8.47 -9.42 1.03
N GLY A 116 9.15 -10.19 0.19
CA GLY A 116 10.61 -10.15 0.06
C GLY A 116 11.11 -8.93 -0.73
N LEU A 117 12.18 -8.31 -0.27
CA LEU A 117 12.76 -7.13 -0.93
C LEU A 117 13.39 -7.45 -2.29
N ASN A 118 14.16 -8.54 -2.39
CA ASN A 118 14.87 -8.88 -3.63
C ASN A 118 13.98 -9.51 -4.70
N LYS A 119 12.90 -10.19 -4.27
CA LYS A 119 12.06 -10.98 -5.16
C LYS A 119 10.81 -10.19 -5.50
N GLU A 120 9.93 -9.99 -4.53
CA GLU A 120 8.64 -9.35 -4.75
C GLU A 120 8.77 -7.86 -5.13
N VAL A 121 9.55 -7.07 -4.37
CA VAL A 121 9.65 -5.62 -4.64
C VAL A 121 10.35 -5.32 -5.97
N LEU A 122 11.39 -6.09 -6.32
CA LEU A 122 12.11 -5.90 -7.58
C LEU A 122 11.43 -6.55 -8.79
N ASN A 123 10.52 -7.51 -8.57
CA ASN A 123 9.72 -8.16 -9.59
C ASN A 123 8.22 -8.06 -9.25
N PRO A 124 7.61 -6.87 -9.43
CA PRO A 124 6.25 -6.62 -8.97
C PRO A 124 5.18 -7.51 -9.62
N ASP A 125 5.45 -8.12 -10.78
CA ASP A 125 4.55 -9.09 -11.41
C ASP A 125 4.35 -10.34 -10.54
N GLU A 126 5.34 -10.74 -9.75
CA GLU A 126 5.17 -11.84 -8.81
C GLU A 126 4.24 -11.50 -7.65
N SER A 127 4.17 -10.23 -7.26
CA SER A 127 3.28 -9.77 -6.20
C SER A 127 1.84 -9.57 -6.66
N VAL A 128 1.62 -9.38 -7.98
CA VAL A 128 0.26 -9.30 -8.55
C VAL A 128 -0.57 -10.53 -8.18
N ARG A 129 0.03 -11.72 -8.14
CA ARG A 129 -0.68 -12.98 -7.81
C ARG A 129 -1.39 -12.93 -6.45
N PHE A 130 -0.88 -12.15 -5.50
CA PHE A 130 -1.47 -12.00 -4.17
C PHE A 130 -2.70 -11.08 -4.14
N LEU A 131 -2.94 -10.34 -5.23
CA LEU A 131 -4.08 -9.45 -5.39
C LEU A 131 -5.16 -10.02 -6.29
N VAL A 132 -4.82 -10.82 -7.31
CA VAL A 132 -5.78 -11.24 -8.35
C VAL A 132 -7.02 -11.91 -7.77
N ASP A 133 -6.83 -12.83 -6.82
CA ASP A 133 -7.93 -13.57 -6.20
C ASP A 133 -8.82 -12.68 -5.34
N TRP A 134 -8.23 -11.73 -4.61
CA TRP A 134 -8.98 -10.70 -3.91
C TRP A 134 -9.77 -9.82 -4.87
N LEU A 135 -9.13 -9.32 -5.93
CA LEU A 135 -9.76 -8.46 -6.93
C LEU A 135 -10.91 -9.16 -7.66
N ARG A 136 -10.87 -10.48 -7.80
CA ARG A 136 -11.97 -11.31 -8.30
C ARG A 136 -13.17 -11.25 -7.35
N VAL A 137 -12.97 -11.50 -6.05
CA VAL A 137 -14.02 -11.43 -5.02
C VAL A 137 -14.60 -10.03 -4.90
N LEU A 138 -13.77 -8.98 -4.95
CA LEU A 138 -14.25 -7.59 -4.85
C LEU A 138 -15.07 -7.12 -6.05
N ARG A 139 -14.98 -7.80 -7.20
CA ARG A 139 -15.55 -7.33 -8.46
C ARG A 139 -17.08 -7.40 -8.42
N GLY A 140 -17.73 -6.30 -8.76
CA GLY A 140 -19.19 -6.22 -8.88
C GLY A 140 -19.89 -5.66 -7.64
N HIS A 141 -19.24 -5.72 -6.48
CA HIS A 141 -19.76 -5.12 -5.25
C HIS A 141 -19.75 -3.58 -5.31
N ARG A 142 -20.84 -2.96 -4.86
CA ARG A 142 -21.02 -1.49 -4.88
C ARG A 142 -20.38 -0.82 -3.66
N CYS A 143 -20.32 -1.55 -2.55
CA CYS A 143 -19.71 -1.13 -1.29
C CYS A 143 -18.20 -0.90 -1.44
N VAL A 144 -17.54 -1.63 -2.35
CA VAL A 144 -16.09 -1.52 -2.58
C VAL A 144 -15.73 -0.13 -3.10
N GLN A 145 -14.93 0.57 -2.30
CA GLN A 145 -14.43 1.92 -2.56
C GLN A 145 -12.95 1.95 -2.98
N GLY A 146 -12.21 0.85 -2.76
CA GLY A 146 -10.82 0.74 -3.19
C GLY A 146 -10.04 -0.36 -2.48
N VAL A 147 -8.74 -0.38 -2.74
CA VAL A 147 -7.75 -1.26 -2.10
C VAL A 147 -6.62 -0.39 -1.56
N ILE A 148 -6.30 -0.56 -0.28
CA ILE A 148 -5.12 0.02 0.36
C ILE A 148 -3.96 -0.96 0.13
N LEU A 149 -2.94 -0.52 -0.62
CA LEU A 149 -1.80 -1.36 -0.96
C LEU A 149 -0.70 -1.25 0.10
N GLY A 150 -0.37 -2.39 0.72
CA GLY A 150 0.59 -2.45 1.81
C GLY A 150 0.01 -1.92 3.12
N ASN A 151 0.80 -2.02 4.18
CA ASN A 151 0.50 -1.45 5.47
C ASN A 151 1.78 -0.88 6.09
N GLU A 152 1.68 0.31 6.69
CA GLU A 152 2.79 1.00 7.37
C GLU A 152 4.13 0.94 6.61
N VAL A 153 4.06 1.17 5.30
CA VAL A 153 5.21 1.00 4.40
C VAL A 153 6.29 2.05 4.68
N GLY A 154 7.30 1.64 5.45
CA GLY A 154 8.57 2.33 5.53
C GLY A 154 9.44 1.91 4.34
N PRO A 155 9.72 2.77 3.35
CA PRO A 155 10.56 2.40 2.22
C PRO A 155 12.00 2.20 2.71
N HIS A 156 12.30 0.98 3.12
CA HIS A 156 13.59 0.54 3.62
C HIS A 156 14.13 -0.56 2.71
N LEU A 157 15.44 -0.55 2.49
CA LEU A 157 16.15 -1.51 1.64
C LEU A 157 16.65 -2.73 2.42
N GLY A 158 16.34 -2.85 3.71
CA GLY A 158 17.00 -3.81 4.60
C GLY A 158 18.51 -3.57 4.69
N THR A 159 19.28 -4.60 5.02
CA THR A 159 20.76 -4.58 4.98
C THR A 159 21.30 -5.20 3.68
N PRO A 160 22.59 -4.95 3.32
CA PRO A 160 23.23 -5.62 2.18
C PRO A 160 23.14 -7.16 2.23
N SER A 161 23.11 -7.74 3.43
CA SER A 161 22.97 -9.19 3.61
C SER A 161 21.54 -9.67 3.38
N ASP A 162 20.53 -8.90 3.82
CA ASP A 162 19.13 -9.27 3.68
C ASP A 162 18.63 -9.10 2.24
N ALA A 163 19.13 -8.07 1.55
CA ALA A 163 18.67 -7.67 0.23
C ALA A 163 19.82 -7.40 -0.77
N PRO A 164 20.74 -8.35 -1.02
CA PRO A 164 21.95 -8.12 -1.82
C PRO A 164 21.68 -7.55 -3.21
N VAL A 165 20.65 -8.02 -3.92
CA VAL A 165 20.31 -7.54 -5.27
C VAL A 165 19.78 -6.10 -5.23
N LEU A 166 18.99 -5.76 -4.22
CA LEU A 166 18.50 -4.39 -4.04
C LEU A 166 19.64 -3.42 -3.71
N TRP A 167 20.62 -3.87 -2.92
CA TRP A 167 21.82 -3.11 -2.59
C TRP A 167 22.78 -2.94 -3.77
N GLU A 168 22.92 -3.95 -4.63
CA GLU A 168 23.64 -3.81 -5.89
C GLU A 168 23.01 -2.70 -6.77
N ARG A 169 21.68 -2.70 -6.90
CA ARG A 169 20.95 -1.64 -7.64
C ARG A 169 21.12 -0.27 -6.98
N PHE A 170 21.12 -0.19 -5.66
CA PHE A 170 21.36 1.07 -4.95
C PHE A 170 22.76 1.62 -5.23
N ARG A 171 23.79 0.76 -5.18
CA ARG A 171 25.19 1.14 -5.49
C ARG A 171 25.35 1.59 -6.94
N GLN A 172 24.68 0.91 -7.88
CA GLN A 172 24.61 1.36 -9.28
C GLN A 172 23.91 2.72 -9.42
N TRP A 173 22.82 2.94 -8.68
CA TRP A 173 22.14 4.24 -8.65
C TRP A 173 23.06 5.34 -8.10
N LEU A 174 23.84 5.07 -7.04
CA LEU A 174 24.82 6.01 -6.50
C LEU A 174 25.91 6.35 -7.52
N ARG A 175 26.41 5.36 -8.28
CA ARG A 175 27.34 5.60 -9.39
C ARG A 175 26.75 6.57 -10.42
N GLN A 176 25.46 6.46 -10.72
CA GLN A 176 24.78 7.37 -11.65
C GLN A 176 24.60 8.78 -11.07
N GLN A 177 24.28 8.90 -9.78
CA GLN A 177 24.06 10.21 -9.14
C GLN A 177 25.35 10.98 -8.88
N HIS A 178 26.42 10.28 -8.49
CA HIS A 178 27.65 10.90 -7.99
C HIS A 178 28.84 10.76 -8.95
N GLY A 179 28.71 9.92 -9.99
CA GLY A 179 29.72 9.68 -11.02
C GLY A 179 30.91 8.84 -10.56
N THR A 180 31.64 9.28 -9.54
CA THR A 180 32.84 8.62 -9.01
C THR A 180 32.73 8.39 -7.50
N ILE A 181 33.54 7.47 -6.97
CA ILE A 181 33.59 7.24 -5.52
C ILE A 181 34.10 8.47 -4.76
N SER A 182 35.00 9.25 -5.37
CA SER A 182 35.45 10.54 -4.82
C SER A 182 34.30 11.56 -4.75
N GLY A 183 33.44 11.61 -5.76
CA GLY A 183 32.23 12.43 -5.76
C GLY A 183 31.27 12.04 -4.65
N LEU A 184 31.00 10.74 -4.49
CA LEU A 184 30.17 10.23 -3.39
C LEU A 184 30.78 10.59 -2.03
N ASN A 185 32.07 10.32 -1.83
CA ASN A 185 32.78 10.60 -0.58
C ASN A 185 32.74 12.08 -0.21
N SER A 186 32.87 12.97 -1.20
CA SER A 186 32.72 14.41 -0.98
C SER A 186 31.29 14.77 -0.53
N ALA A 187 30.27 14.24 -1.20
CA ALA A 187 28.87 14.50 -0.90
C ALA A 187 28.44 13.94 0.47
N TRP A 188 28.88 12.72 0.78
CA TRP A 188 28.49 12.00 1.99
C TRP A 188 29.41 12.24 3.18
N ARG A 189 30.56 12.89 2.96
CA ARG A 189 31.64 13.10 3.95
C ARG A 189 32.19 11.77 4.48
N THR A 190 32.48 10.86 3.55
CA THR A 190 32.99 9.51 3.80
C THR A 190 34.34 9.29 3.11
N ALA A 191 34.92 8.10 3.28
CA ALA A 191 36.20 7.72 2.69
C ALA A 191 36.17 6.28 2.15
N TYR A 192 35.10 5.91 1.45
CA TYR A 192 34.98 4.61 0.81
C TYR A 192 36.01 4.45 -0.31
N GLU A 193 36.63 3.27 -0.43
CA GLU A 193 37.55 2.93 -1.52
C GLU A 193 36.79 2.60 -2.81
N ASP A 194 35.62 1.98 -2.70
CA ASP A 194 34.72 1.67 -3.80
C ASP A 194 33.24 1.72 -3.38
N PHE A 195 32.33 1.80 -4.34
CA PHE A 195 30.89 1.74 -4.08
C PHE A 195 30.43 0.42 -3.44
N GLU A 196 31.17 -0.68 -3.59
CA GLU A 196 30.84 -1.95 -2.93
C GLU A 196 31.00 -1.90 -1.40
N GLU A 197 31.72 -0.93 -0.85
CA GLU A 197 31.82 -0.71 0.60
C GLU A 197 30.58 -0.02 1.18
N VAL A 198 29.72 0.55 0.33
CA VAL A 198 28.54 1.28 0.79
C VAL A 198 27.55 0.31 1.43
N GLY A 199 27.34 0.48 2.73
CA GLY A 199 26.31 -0.18 3.53
C GLY A 199 25.20 0.78 3.96
N VAL A 200 24.45 0.42 5.01
CA VAL A 200 23.38 1.27 5.57
C VAL A 200 23.99 2.57 6.10
N PRO A 201 23.65 3.74 5.53
CA PRO A 201 24.16 5.00 6.06
C PRO A 201 23.46 5.34 7.38
N PRO A 202 24.15 5.99 8.34
CA PRO A 202 23.49 6.44 9.58
C PRO A 202 22.34 7.42 9.29
N ASP A 203 21.23 7.33 10.04
CA ASP A 203 19.99 8.11 9.81
C ASP A 203 20.17 9.63 9.71
N ALA A 204 21.18 10.19 10.40
CA ALA A 204 21.47 11.62 10.39
C ALA A 204 22.55 12.03 9.35
N SER A 205 23.11 11.08 8.62
CA SER A 205 24.16 11.34 7.63
C SER A 205 23.58 11.87 6.31
N PRO A 206 24.37 12.60 5.49
CA PRO A 206 23.93 12.99 4.16
C PRO A 206 23.53 11.77 3.29
N GLY A 207 24.20 10.63 3.47
CA GLY A 207 23.88 9.40 2.74
C GLY A 207 22.48 8.84 3.01
N TRP A 208 21.91 9.13 4.18
CA TRP A 208 20.52 8.76 4.48
C TRP A 208 19.50 9.44 3.56
N VAL A 209 19.83 10.63 3.04
CA VAL A 209 18.96 11.33 2.09
C VAL A 209 18.84 10.54 0.79
N ASP A 210 19.97 10.09 0.26
CA ASP A 210 20.05 9.32 -0.98
C ASP A 210 19.48 7.91 -0.82
N TYR A 211 19.75 7.25 0.32
CA TYR A 211 19.11 5.99 0.69
C TYR A 211 17.58 6.10 0.64
N ARG A 212 17.00 7.11 1.29
CA ARG A 212 15.54 7.31 1.30
C ARG A 212 14.99 7.68 -0.07
N ARG A 213 15.73 8.45 -0.88
CA ARG A 213 15.32 8.79 -2.25
C ARG A 213 15.19 7.53 -3.09
N PHE A 214 16.25 6.71 -3.13
CA PHE A 214 16.24 5.47 -3.88
C PHE A 214 15.14 4.51 -3.38
N ALA A 215 15.03 4.32 -2.07
CA ALA A 215 13.99 3.45 -1.52
C ALA A 215 12.57 3.92 -1.88
N ARG A 216 12.30 5.23 -1.80
CA ARG A 216 11.01 5.80 -2.23
C ARG A 216 10.75 5.57 -3.72
N GLU A 217 11.75 5.73 -4.57
CA GLU A 217 11.60 5.45 -6.01
C GLU A 217 11.26 3.98 -6.27
N VAL A 218 11.97 3.06 -5.61
CA VAL A 218 11.72 1.62 -5.73
C VAL A 218 10.29 1.27 -5.31
N PHE A 219 9.88 1.70 -4.12
CA PHE A 219 8.54 1.38 -3.59
C PHE A 219 7.42 2.08 -4.36
N ALA A 220 7.64 3.32 -4.83
CA ALA A 220 6.66 4.01 -5.67
C ALA A 220 6.45 3.30 -7.00
N ARG A 221 7.53 2.80 -7.64
CA ARG A 221 7.44 1.98 -8.85
C ARG A 221 6.73 0.66 -8.58
N PHE A 222 7.08 -0.02 -7.49
CA PHE A 222 6.47 -1.27 -7.07
C PHE A 222 4.95 -1.13 -6.88
N TYR A 223 4.49 -0.22 -6.02
CA TYR A 223 3.05 -0.01 -5.79
C TYR A 223 2.33 0.56 -7.01
N GLY A 224 2.98 1.45 -7.76
CA GLY A 224 2.47 1.96 -9.03
C GLY A 224 2.21 0.83 -10.04
N HIS A 225 3.08 -0.18 -10.08
CA HIS A 225 2.91 -1.36 -10.92
C HIS A 225 1.72 -2.20 -10.49
N LEU A 226 1.62 -2.57 -9.20
CA LEU A 226 0.47 -3.35 -8.69
C LEU A 226 -0.85 -2.65 -8.98
N PHE A 227 -0.86 -1.34 -8.75
CA PHE A 227 -2.01 -0.50 -9.01
C PHE A 227 -2.40 -0.50 -10.50
N ALA A 228 -1.44 -0.23 -11.39
CA ALA A 228 -1.69 -0.13 -12.83
C ALA A 228 -2.02 -1.49 -13.47
N LYS A 229 -1.37 -2.56 -13.02
CA LYS A 229 -1.46 -3.89 -13.63
C LYS A 229 -2.65 -4.70 -13.13
N ALA A 230 -3.02 -4.54 -11.85
CA ALA A 230 -4.03 -5.39 -11.21
C ALA A 230 -5.26 -4.60 -10.77
N VAL A 231 -5.09 -3.60 -9.89
CA VAL A 231 -6.22 -2.93 -9.22
C VAL A 231 -7.09 -2.15 -10.20
N ARG A 232 -6.48 -1.25 -10.99
CA ARG A 232 -7.21 -0.36 -11.90
C ARG A 232 -7.97 -1.14 -12.98
N PRO A 233 -7.40 -2.17 -13.65
CA PRO A 233 -8.16 -2.99 -14.59
C PRO A 233 -9.33 -3.74 -13.95
N ALA A 234 -9.24 -4.12 -12.67
CA ALA A 234 -10.27 -4.91 -12.01
C ALA A 234 -11.41 -4.08 -11.41
N LEU A 235 -11.11 -2.89 -10.86
CA LEU A 235 -12.05 -2.07 -10.08
C LEU A 235 -12.36 -0.71 -10.71
N GLY A 236 -11.69 -0.33 -11.80
CA GLY A 236 -11.84 0.98 -12.44
C GLY A 236 -11.27 2.11 -11.59
N ASP A 237 -11.90 3.28 -11.67
CA ASP A 237 -11.47 4.52 -10.98
C ASP A 237 -12.04 4.65 -9.55
N LYS A 238 -12.52 3.55 -8.96
CA LYS A 238 -12.97 3.50 -7.55
C LYS A 238 -11.78 3.63 -6.60
N LEU A 239 -11.32 4.85 -6.28
CA LEU A 239 -10.12 5.03 -5.45
C LEU A 239 -10.16 6.30 -4.59
N TYR A 240 -9.97 6.14 -3.28
CA TYR A 240 -9.69 7.26 -2.37
C TYR A 240 -8.26 7.10 -1.83
N GLY A 241 -7.46 8.17 -1.96
CA GLY A 241 -6.21 8.41 -1.23
C GLY A 241 -4.92 7.92 -1.90
N ASN A 242 -4.27 8.79 -2.69
CA ASN A 242 -2.81 8.80 -2.76
C ASN A 242 -2.32 9.49 -1.48
N LYS A 243 -1.48 8.82 -0.67
CA LYS A 243 -0.81 9.46 0.49
C LYS A 243 0.16 10.54 0.01
#